data_AF-A0A5N5TDS9-F1
#
_entry.id   AF-A0A5N5TDS9-F1
#
_cell.length_a   1.000
_cell.length_b   1.000
_cell.length_c   1.000
_cell.angle_alpha   90.00
_cell.angle_beta   90.00
_cell.angle_gamma   90.00
#
_symmetry.space_group_name_H-M   'P 1'
#
loop_
_entity.id
_entity.type
_entity.pdbx_description
1 polymer ?
#
loop_
_entity_poly.entity_id
_entity_poly.type
_entity_poly.pdbx_seq_one_letter_code
_entity_poly.pdbx_strand_id
1 'polypeptide(L)'
;MSTGFPYNSTRDADYISFVTVCGLLISGILLFLYFINAVVYFTVIPWLLIELVYNALWCFFCFVGGIVGAVFSSKHAVGDVGYAASAFFLFLAMCVYGYYAFRLYLLYKQNIRLVIVTTETTTTTTTNHP
;
A
#
# COMPACT_ATOMS: atom_id res chain seq x y z
N MET A 1 -17.50 33.24 28.15
CA MET A 1 -16.71 31.99 28.09
C MET A 1 -16.65 31.56 26.63
N SER A 2 -15.46 31.53 26.03
CA SER A 2 -15.28 31.13 24.63
C SER A 2 -15.64 29.65 24.49
N THR A 3 -16.73 29.33 23.81
CA THR A 3 -17.04 27.99 23.32
C THR A 3 -16.18 27.71 22.08
N GLY A 4 -14.87 27.65 22.28
CA GLY A 4 -13.94 27.26 21.24
C GLY A 4 -13.98 25.74 21.14
N PHE A 5 -14.68 25.20 20.15
CA PHE A 5 -14.50 23.81 19.74
C PHE A 5 -13.01 23.60 19.42
N PRO A 6 -12.33 22.59 19.98
CA PRO A 6 -10.93 22.34 19.67
C PRO A 6 -10.79 21.97 18.18
N TYR A 7 -10.41 22.95 17.37
CA TYR A 7 -10.21 22.83 15.92
C TYR A 7 -9.20 21.74 15.49
N ASN A 8 -8.43 21.16 16.43
CA ASN A 8 -7.49 20.09 16.12
C ASN A 8 -8.14 18.70 16.02
N SER A 9 -9.22 18.45 16.74
CA SER A 9 -9.84 17.12 16.83
C SER A 9 -10.44 16.67 15.49
N THR A 10 -11.07 17.62 14.78
CA THR A 10 -11.69 17.37 13.48
C THR A 10 -10.67 16.97 12.41
N ARG A 11 -9.48 17.59 12.40
CA ARG A 11 -8.48 17.37 11.34
C ARG A 11 -7.83 15.98 11.40
N ASP A 12 -7.61 15.48 12.60
CA ASP A 12 -7.03 14.15 12.84
C ASP A 12 -8.04 13.05 12.43
N ALA A 13 -9.31 13.26 12.75
CA ALA A 13 -10.41 12.38 12.34
C ALA A 13 -10.62 12.38 10.80
N ASP A 14 -10.53 13.55 10.17
CA ASP A 14 -10.65 13.69 8.71
C ASP A 14 -9.53 12.93 7.99
N TYR A 15 -8.29 12.98 8.50
CA TYR A 15 -7.16 12.27 7.93
C TYR A 15 -7.33 10.74 8.02
N ILE A 16 -7.73 10.22 9.19
CA ILE A 16 -7.98 8.78 9.39
C ILE A 16 -9.13 8.31 8.48
N SER A 17 -10.18 9.12 8.35
CA SER A 17 -11.33 8.82 7.48
C SER A 17 -10.92 8.80 6.01
N PHE A 18 -10.11 9.76 5.57
CA PHE A 18 -9.56 9.80 4.21
C PHE A 18 -8.74 8.53 3.91
N VAL A 19 -7.77 8.20 4.75
CA VAL A 19 -6.91 7.00 4.56
C VAL A 19 -7.72 5.71 4.49
N THR A 20 -8.74 5.58 5.35
CA THR A 20 -9.55 4.36 5.44
C THR A 20 -10.49 4.23 4.25
N VAL A 21 -11.23 5.30 3.90
CA VAL A 21 -12.23 5.28 2.83
C VAL A 21 -11.54 5.23 1.47
N CYS A 22 -10.54 6.07 1.22
CA CYS A 22 -9.78 6.00 -0.04
C CYS A 22 -9.03 4.67 -0.16
N GLY A 23 -8.49 4.14 0.94
CA GLY A 23 -7.81 2.86 0.93
C GLY A 23 -8.71 1.70 0.60
N LEU A 24 -9.92 1.69 1.17
CA LEU A 24 -10.92 0.69 0.88
C LEU A 24 -11.41 0.79 -0.56
N LEU A 25 -11.67 2.01 -1.05
CA LEU A 25 -12.16 2.24 -2.41
C LEU A 25 -11.13 1.82 -3.46
N ILE A 26 -9.88 2.27 -3.32
CA ILE A 26 -8.83 1.99 -4.30
C ILE A 26 -8.49 0.49 -4.28
N SER A 27 -8.32 -0.12 -3.10
CA SER A 27 -8.12 -1.57 -2.99
C SER A 27 -9.32 -2.37 -3.52
N GLY A 28 -10.54 -1.89 -3.33
CA GLY A 28 -11.76 -2.50 -3.88
C GLY A 28 -11.81 -2.45 -5.40
N ILE A 29 -11.39 -1.34 -6.01
CA ILE A 29 -11.29 -1.19 -7.46
C ILE A 29 -10.21 -2.14 -8.03
N LEU A 30 -9.03 -2.20 -7.41
CA LEU A 30 -7.98 -3.14 -7.82
C LEU A 30 -8.44 -4.60 -7.71
N LEU A 31 -9.14 -4.95 -6.63
CA LEU A 31 -9.70 -6.28 -6.45
C LEU A 31 -10.73 -6.61 -7.53
N PHE A 32 -11.59 -5.65 -7.89
CA PHE A 32 -12.57 -5.81 -8.96
C PHE A 32 -11.91 -6.02 -10.33
N LEU A 33 -10.87 -5.24 -10.66
CA LEU A 33 -10.06 -5.43 -11.87
C LEU A 33 -9.39 -6.81 -11.93
N TYR A 34 -8.97 -7.34 -10.77
CA TYR A 34 -8.42 -8.68 -10.67
C TYR A 34 -9.49 -9.76 -10.89
N PHE A 35 -10.72 -9.53 -10.43
CA PHE A 35 -11.85 -10.46 -10.55
C PHE A 35 -12.28 -10.67 -12.01
N ILE A 36 -12.29 -9.59 -12.80
CA ILE A 36 -12.60 -9.63 -14.24
C ILE A 36 -11.38 -10.06 -15.10
N ASN A 37 -10.25 -10.38 -14.46
CA ASN A 37 -9.00 -10.77 -15.11
C ASN A 37 -8.52 -9.75 -16.18
N ALA A 38 -8.88 -8.47 -16.02
CA ALA A 38 -8.50 -7.41 -16.95
C ALA A 38 -6.99 -7.18 -16.97
N VAL A 39 -6.30 -7.56 -15.90
CA VAL A 39 -4.85 -7.47 -15.73
C VAL A 39 -4.08 -8.26 -16.79
N VAL A 40 -4.66 -9.36 -17.32
CA VAL A 40 -3.99 -10.22 -18.32
C VAL A 40 -4.01 -9.61 -19.72
N TYR A 41 -4.95 -8.72 -20.02
CA TYR A 41 -5.07 -8.11 -21.36
C TYR A 41 -4.10 -6.95 -21.59
N PHE A 42 -3.48 -6.41 -20.52
CA PHE A 42 -2.51 -5.32 -20.61
C PHE A 42 -1.07 -5.84 -20.52
N THR A 43 -0.60 -6.54 -21.56
CA THR A 43 0.79 -7.04 -21.63
C THR A 43 1.85 -5.95 -21.75
N VAL A 44 1.47 -4.72 -22.09
CA VAL A 44 2.36 -3.58 -22.31
C VAL A 44 2.73 -2.86 -21.01
N ILE A 45 1.87 -2.92 -19.98
CA ILE A 45 2.03 -2.13 -18.76
C ILE A 45 2.69 -3.02 -17.69
N PRO A 46 3.83 -2.60 -17.09
CA PRO A 46 4.46 -3.34 -16.00
C PRO A 46 3.61 -3.24 -14.72
N TRP A 47 2.56 -4.06 -14.64
CA TRP A 47 1.56 -4.06 -13.58
C TRP A 47 2.17 -4.30 -12.19
N LEU A 48 3.23 -5.13 -12.13
CA LEU A 48 3.97 -5.44 -10.91
C LEU A 48 4.58 -4.19 -10.24
N LEU A 49 5.02 -3.20 -11.02
CA LEU A 49 5.57 -1.95 -10.49
C LEU A 49 4.47 -1.05 -9.92
N ILE A 50 3.32 -0.98 -10.61
CA ILE A 50 2.18 -0.18 -10.17
C ILE A 50 1.62 -0.70 -8.85
N GLU A 51 1.46 -2.02 -8.72
CA GLU A 51 1.01 -2.63 -7.47
C GLU A 51 2.00 -2.40 -6.32
N LEU A 52 3.30 -2.46 -6.61
CA LEU A 52 4.34 -2.20 -5.60
C LEU A 52 4.29 -0.75 -5.11
N VAL A 53 4.16 0.22 -6.01
CA VAL A 53 4.07 1.64 -5.66
C VAL A 53 2.80 1.93 -4.88
N TYR A 54 1.65 1.40 -5.34
CA TYR A 54 0.38 1.56 -4.63
C TYR A 54 0.50 1.05 -3.19
N ASN A 55 1.02 -0.16 -3.05
CA ASN A 55 1.08 -0.83 -1.77
C ASN A 55 2.11 -0.20 -0.79
N ALA A 56 3.23 0.29 -1.32
CA ALA A 56 4.21 1.05 -0.54
C ALA A 56 3.68 2.42 -0.10
N LEU A 57 2.99 3.14 -0.99
CA LEU A 57 2.37 4.43 -0.70
C LEU A 57 1.29 4.27 0.38
N TRP A 58 0.45 3.25 0.26
CA TRP A 58 -0.62 3.02 1.23
C TRP A 58 -0.11 2.54 2.59
N CYS A 59 0.97 1.76 2.61
CA CYS A 59 1.69 1.40 3.84
C CYS A 59 2.15 2.65 4.61
N PHE A 60 2.71 3.65 3.91
CA PHE A 60 3.13 4.92 4.52
C PHE A 60 1.94 5.70 5.09
N PHE A 61 0.84 5.81 4.35
CA PHE A 61 -0.34 6.52 4.84
C PHE A 61 -1.00 5.84 6.05
N CYS A 62 -1.08 4.51 6.06
CA CYS A 62 -1.54 3.74 7.22
C CYS A 62 -0.63 3.92 8.43
N PHE A 63 0.69 3.99 8.24
CA PHE A 63 1.64 4.25 9.31
C PHE A 63 1.43 5.62 9.96
N VAL A 64 1.34 6.67 9.15
CA VAL A 64 1.08 8.04 9.64
C VAL A 64 -0.28 8.11 10.34
N GLY A 65 -1.32 7.46 9.81
CA GLY A 65 -2.65 7.45 10.42
C GLY A 65 -2.70 6.67 11.75
N GLY A 66 -1.92 5.59 11.86
CA GLY A 66 -1.75 4.86 13.12
C GLY A 66 -1.09 5.72 14.21
N ILE A 67 -0.07 6.50 13.84
CA ILE A 67 0.58 7.45 14.77
C ILE A 67 -0.39 8.54 15.21
N VAL A 68 -1.12 9.16 14.28
CA VAL A 68 -2.10 10.22 14.58
C VAL A 68 -3.19 9.70 15.52
N GLY A 69 -3.76 8.52 15.23
CA GLY A 69 -4.77 7.90 16.08
C GLY A 69 -4.25 7.54 17.48
N ALA A 70 -3.02 7.03 17.58
CA ALA A 70 -2.38 6.70 18.86
C ALA A 70 -2.10 7.95 19.72
N VAL A 71 -1.60 9.02 19.10
CA VAL A 71 -1.35 10.30 19.79
C VAL A 71 -2.66 10.94 20.25
N PHE A 72 -3.71 10.86 19.43
CA PHE A 72 -5.02 11.42 19.78
C PHE A 72 -5.67 10.65 20.94
N SER A 73 -5.62 9.32 20.89
CA SER A 73 -6.11 8.45 21.97
C SER A 73 -5.35 8.65 23.29
N SER A 74 -4.05 8.96 23.24
CA SER A 74 -3.27 9.24 24.46
C SER A 74 -3.61 10.60 25.10
N LYS A 75 -4.19 11.54 24.34
CA LYS A 75 -4.53 12.89 24.83
C LYS A 75 -5.94 12.98 25.41
N HIS A 76 -6.87 12.15 24.94
CA HIS A 76 -8.25 12.09 25.45
C HIS A 76 -8.45 10.78 26.22
N ALA A 77 -8.14 10.81 27.52
CA ALA A 77 -8.05 9.62 28.37
C ALA A 77 -9.39 8.90 28.67
N VAL A 78 -10.55 9.48 28.37
CA VAL A 78 -11.85 8.92 28.79
C VAL A 78 -12.93 9.28 27.78
N GLY A 79 -13.11 8.47 26.73
CA GLY A 79 -14.29 8.59 25.85
C GLY A 79 -14.09 8.18 24.39
N ASP A 80 -12.86 8.19 23.88
CA ASP A 80 -12.60 8.10 22.43
C ASP A 80 -12.01 6.74 21.99
N VAL A 81 -12.66 5.66 22.42
CA VAL A 81 -12.32 4.26 22.08
C VAL A 81 -12.23 4.02 20.57
N GLY A 82 -12.97 4.82 19.77
CA GLY A 82 -12.95 4.75 18.31
C GLY A 82 -11.58 5.08 17.70
N TYR A 83 -10.87 6.07 18.23
CA TYR A 83 -9.56 6.48 17.72
C TYR A 83 -8.46 5.48 18.09
N ALA A 84 -8.57 4.86 19.26
CA ALA A 84 -7.67 3.78 19.67
C ALA A 84 -7.86 2.53 18.79
N ALA A 85 -9.11 2.16 18.53
CA ALA A 85 -9.44 1.04 17.66
C ALA A 85 -8.98 1.30 16.21
N SER A 86 -9.22 2.50 15.67
CA SER A 86 -8.75 2.83 14.32
C SER A 86 -7.23 2.76 14.24
N ALA A 87 -6.49 3.28 15.23
CA ALA A 87 -5.03 3.20 15.24
C ALA A 87 -4.54 1.74 15.16
N PHE A 88 -5.14 0.84 15.93
CA PHE A 88 -4.80 -0.59 15.89
C PHE A 88 -5.04 -1.20 14.51
N PHE A 89 -6.21 -0.93 13.91
CA PHE A 89 -6.52 -1.44 12.56
C PHE A 89 -5.61 -0.84 11.49
N LEU A 90 -5.20 0.43 11.62
CA LEU A 90 -4.26 1.06 10.70
C LEU A 90 -2.85 0.46 10.80
N PHE A 91 -2.39 0.12 12.01
CA PHE A 91 -1.13 -0.62 12.19
C PHE A 91 -1.23 -2.04 11.61
N LEU A 92 -2.36 -2.72 11.80
CA LEU A 92 -2.57 -4.04 11.21
C LEU A 92 -2.58 -3.97 9.68
N ALA A 93 -3.25 -2.98 9.11
CA ALA A 93 -3.28 -2.73 7.67
C ALA A 93 -1.87 -2.41 7.14
N MET A 94 -1.08 -1.63 7.87
CA MET A 94 0.32 -1.35 7.52
C MET A 94 1.15 -2.64 7.44
N CYS A 95 0.98 -3.58 8.38
CA CYS A 95 1.64 -4.88 8.31
C CYS A 95 1.23 -5.70 7.07
N VAL A 96 -0.06 -5.71 6.73
CA VAL A 96 -0.58 -6.47 5.56
C VAL A 96 -0.06 -5.87 4.26
N TYR A 97 -0.18 -4.55 4.09
CA TYR A 97 0.34 -3.84 2.92
C TYR A 97 1.86 -3.99 2.83
N GLY A 98 2.60 -3.83 3.94
CA GLY A 98 4.04 -4.05 3.99
C GLY A 98 4.47 -5.46 3.59
N TYR A 99 3.77 -6.50 4.08
CA TYR A 99 4.06 -7.89 3.74
C TYR A 99 3.85 -8.16 2.25
N TYR A 100 2.74 -7.67 1.69
CA TYR A 100 2.45 -7.83 0.27
C TYR A 100 3.48 -7.10 -0.61
N ALA A 101 3.96 -5.92 -0.17
CA ALA A 101 4.97 -5.14 -0.90
C ALA A 101 6.31 -5.87 -0.89
N PHE A 102 6.67 -6.48 0.24
CA PHE A 102 7.88 -7.29 0.36
C PHE A 102 7.84 -8.51 -0.57
N ARG A 103 6.71 -9.22 -0.64
CA ARG A 103 6.52 -10.35 -1.56
C ARG A 103 6.63 -9.91 -3.02
N LEU A 104 6.00 -8.80 -3.39
CA LEU A 104 6.11 -8.24 -4.75
C LEU A 104 7.54 -7.81 -5.08
N TYR A 105 8.26 -7.22 -4.12
CA TYR A 105 9.66 -6.83 -4.30
C TYR A 105 10.59 -8.04 -4.54
N LEU A 106 10.37 -9.14 -3.81
CA LEU A 106 11.10 -10.38 -4.04
C LEU A 106 10.83 -10.96 -5.43
N LEU A 107 9.56 -10.96 -5.85
CA LEU A 107 9.17 -11.39 -7.20
C LEU A 107 9.82 -10.51 -8.27
N TYR A 108 9.83 -9.18 -8.07
CA TYR A 108 10.49 -8.25 -9.00
C TYR A 108 11.99 -8.57 -9.14
N LYS A 109 12.70 -8.82 -8.04
CA LYS A 109 14.11 -9.24 -8.07
C LYS A 109 14.32 -10.57 -8.80
N GLN A 110 13.42 -11.54 -8.62
CA GLN A 110 13.51 -12.85 -9.28
C GLN A 110 13.24 -12.75 -10.78
N ASN A 111 12.24 -11.97 -11.19
CA ASN A 111 11.94 -11.73 -12.61
C ASN A 111 13.09 -11.01 -13.33
N ILE A 112 13.72 -10.01 -12.70
CA ILE A 112 14.93 -9.37 -13.24
C ILE A 112 16.06 -10.39 -13.40
N ARG A 113 16.29 -11.27 -12.41
CA ARG A 113 17.31 -12.32 -12.53
C ARG A 113 17.06 -13.27 -13.70
N LEU A 114 15.81 -13.66 -13.96
CA LEU A 114 15.48 -14.52 -15.10
C LEU A 114 15.75 -13.83 -16.45
N VAL A 115 15.37 -12.55 -16.59
CA VAL A 115 15.65 -11.78 -17.82
C VAL A 115 17.15 -11.65 -18.07
N ILE A 116 17.95 -11.38 -17.03
CA ILE A 116 19.42 -11.23 -17.17
C ILE A 116 20.07 -12.57 -17.57
N VAL A 117 19.71 -13.67 -16.92
CA VAL A 117 20.29 -15.01 -17.21
C VAL A 117 19.91 -15.51 -18.62
N THR A 118 18.69 -15.24 -19.09
CA THR A 118 18.27 -15.57 -20.47
C THR A 118 18.95 -14.69 -21.52
N THR A 119 19.21 -13.42 -21.20
CA THR A 119 19.95 -12.49 -22.08
C THR A 119 21.43 -12.88 -22.20
N GLU A 120 22.05 -13.29 -21.09
CA GLU A 120 23.43 -13.79 -21.07
C GLU A 120 23.59 -15.11 -21.87
N THR A 121 22.56 -15.96 -21.90
CA THR A 121 22.60 -17.25 -22.64
C THR A 121 22.38 -17.10 -24.15
N THR A 122 21.81 -15.98 -24.61
CA THR A 122 21.48 -15.77 -26.04
C THR A 122 22.62 -15.13 -26.85
N THR A 123 23.64 -14.59 -26.20
CA THR A 123 24.75 -13.88 -26.89
C THR A 123 25.89 -14.81 -27.36
N THR A 124 25.89 -16.09 -26.97
CA THR A 124 27.00 -17.04 -27.24
C THR A 124 26.76 -18.01 -28.41
N THR A 125 25.69 -17.85 -29.21
CA THR A 125 25.31 -18.84 -30.23
C THR A 125 25.05 -18.24 -31.63
N THR A 126 25.82 -17.23 -32.08
CA THR A 126 25.68 -16.71 -33.46
C THR A 126 27.00 -16.37 -34.19
N THR A 127 28.15 -16.94 -33.82
CA THR A 127 29.41 -16.71 -34.58
C THR A 127 30.01 -17.92 -35.30
N ASN A 128 29.41 -19.11 -35.23
CA ASN A 128 29.95 -20.28 -35.93
C ASN A 128 28.91 -20.86 -36.89
N HIS A 129 28.89 -20.36 -38.12
CA HIS A 129 28.38 -21.11 -39.27
C HIS A 129 29.59 -21.43 -40.18
N PRO A 130 29.72 -22.67 -40.69
CA PRO A 130 30.89 -23.27 -41.35
C PRO A 130 31.49 -22.51 -42.53
#